data_AF-S9QY70-F1
#
_entry.id   AF-S9QY70-F1
#
_cell.length_a   1.000
_cell.length_b   1.000
_cell.length_c   1.000
_cell.angle_alpha   90.00
_cell.angle_beta   90.00
_cell.angle_gamma   90.00
#
_symmetry.space_group_name_H-M   'P 1'
#
loop_
_entity.id
_entity.type
_entity.pdbx_description
1 polymer ?
#
loop_
_entity_poly.entity_id
_entity_poly.type
_entity_poly.pdbx_seq_one_letter_code
_entity_poly.pdbx_strand_id
1 'polypeptide(L)' 'MTLMQEEDGLDRLFDSVRRALPERLWETAYALACDVAAADGRISSAEARMLEEIRHELQVDRLHAAAIERGARARYQRA' A
#
# COMPACT_ATOMS: atom_id res chain seq x y z
N MET A 1 16.76 16.25 -4.45
CA MET A 1 16.28 15.14 -5.30
C MET A 1 15.44 14.22 -4.43
N THR A 2 14.17 14.03 -4.77
CA THR A 2 13.27 13.11 -4.08
C THR A 2 13.59 11.68 -4.53
N LEU A 3 13.71 10.75 -3.59
CA LEU A 3 14.02 9.33 -3.81
C LEU A 3 13.18 8.67 -4.92
N MET A 4 11.96 9.17 -5.16
CA MET A 4 11.01 8.65 -6.15
C MET A 4 11.22 9.15 -7.59
N GLN A 5 12.11 10.12 -7.83
CA GLN A 5 12.36 10.69 -9.16
C GLN A 5 13.66 10.20 -9.80
N GLU A 6 14.39 9.30 -9.12
CA GLU A 6 15.53 8.60 -9.71
C GLU A 6 15.05 7.35 -10.48
N GLU A 7 15.76 6.99 -11.55
CA GLU A 7 15.65 5.64 -12.14
C GLU A 7 15.89 4.62 -11.00
N ASP A 8 14.95 3.68 -10.83
CA ASP A 8 14.88 2.67 -9.74
C ASP A 8 14.52 3.18 -8.34
N GLY A 9 14.01 4.41 -8.21
CA GLY A 9 13.63 4.99 -6.91
C GLY A 9 12.61 4.18 -6.11
N LEU A 10 11.63 3.59 -6.80
CA LEU A 10 10.61 2.73 -6.19
C LEU A 10 11.18 1.38 -5.75
N ASP A 11 12.03 0.76 -6.56
CA ASP A 11 12.64 -0.52 -6.20
C ASP A 11 13.54 -0.37 -4.96
N ARG A 12 14.29 0.73 -4.86
CA ARG A 12 15.07 1.05 -3.66
C ARG A 12 14.20 1.31 -2.45
N LEU A 13 13.05 1.97 -2.62
CA LEU A 13 12.08 2.17 -1.55
C LEU A 13 11.60 0.82 -1.02
N PHE A 14 11.15 -0.08 -1.90
CA PHE A 14 10.63 -1.38 -1.50
C PHE A 14 11.70 -2.27 -0.88
N ASP A 15 12.93 -2.26 -1.40
CA ASP A 15 14.04 -2.99 -0.77
C ASP A 15 14.34 -2.45 0.64
N SER A 16 14.33 -1.14 0.83
CA SER A 16 14.47 -0.52 2.16
C SER A 16 13.34 -0.94 3.11
N VAL A 17 12.09 -0.91 2.64
CA VAL A 17 10.93 -1.35 3.44
C VAL A 17 11.07 -2.82 3.82
N ARG A 18 11.40 -3.71 2.89
CA ARG A 18 11.57 -5.16 3.17
C ARG A 18 12.70 -5.44 4.17
N ARG A 19 13.76 -4.63 4.17
CA ARG A 19 14.85 -4.74 5.16
C ARG A 19 14.48 -4.21 6.54
N ALA A 20 13.67 -3.16 6.59
CA ALA A 20 13.29 -2.49 7.84
C ALA A 20 12.05 -3.11 8.51
N LEU A 21 11.17 -3.75 7.74
CA LEU A 21 9.88 -4.24 8.20
C LEU A 21 9.84 -5.78 8.20
N PRO A 22 9.66 -6.42 9.37
CA PRO A 22 9.54 -7.87 9.44
C PRO A 22 8.23 -8.37 8.83
N GLU A 23 8.27 -9.57 8.22
CA GLU A 23 7.16 -10.16 7.44
C GLU A 23 5.80 -10.18 8.16
N ARG A 24 5.77 -10.46 9.46
CA ARG A 24 4.51 -10.46 10.25
C ARG A 24 3.76 -9.11 10.24
N LEU A 25 4.42 -8.02 9.84
CA LEU A 25 3.84 -6.67 9.78
C LEU A 25 3.51 -6.22 8.36
N TRP A 26 3.72 -7.05 7.34
CA TRP A 26 3.47 -6.70 5.95
C TRP A 26 2.00 -6.37 5.69
N GLU A 27 1.08 -7.18 6.21
CA GLU A 27 -0.37 -6.87 6.16
C GLU A 27 -0.72 -5.59 6.91
N THR A 28 0.00 -5.27 7.99
CA THR A 28 -0.21 -4.03 8.75
C THR A 28 0.24 -2.81 7.93
N ALA A 29 1.41 -2.89 7.30
CA ALA A 29 1.89 -1.82 6.43
C ALA A 29 0.97 -1.63 5.21
N TYR A 30 0.48 -2.73 4.64
CA TYR A 30 -0.49 -2.67 3.54
C TYR A 30 -1.81 -2.02 3.98
N ALA A 31 -2.33 -2.40 5.15
CA ALA A 31 -3.54 -1.78 5.69
C ALA A 31 -3.39 -0.27 5.92
N LEU A 32 -2.23 0.18 6.43
CA LEU A 32 -1.93 1.60 6.57
C LEU A 32 -1.85 2.31 5.22
N ALA A 33 -1.26 1.68 4.20
CA ALA A 33 -1.24 2.24 2.85
C ALA A 33 -2.66 2.41 2.28
N CYS A 34 -3.54 1.43 2.48
CA CYS A 34 -4.95 1.52 2.09
C CYS A 34 -5.68 2.65 2.82
N ASP A 35 -5.43 2.85 4.12
CA ASP A 35 -6.04 3.93 4.90
C ASP A 35 -5.56 5.32 4.43
N VAL A 36 -4.28 5.46 4.08
CA VAL A 36 -3.73 6.69 3.49
C VAL A 36 -4.38 6.98 2.14
N ALA A 37 -4.45 5.99 1.25
CA ALA A 37 -5.04 6.14 -0.08
C ALA A 37 -6.55 6.45 -0.01
N ALA A 38 -7.26 5.99 1.02
CA ALA A 38 -8.70 6.23 1.17
C ALA A 38 -9.03 7.53 1.91
N ALA A 39 -8.04 8.25 2.45
CA ALA A 39 -8.23 9.35 3.39
C ALA A 39 -9.10 10.51 2.86
N ASP A 40 -9.02 10.81 1.56
CA ASP A 40 -9.82 11.86 0.92
C ASP A 40 -11.17 11.37 0.38
N GLY A 41 -11.46 10.07 0.51
CA GLY A 41 -12.68 9.41 0.09
C GLY A 41 -12.71 9.03 -1.40
N ARG A 42 -11.62 9.19 -2.14
CA ARG A 42 -11.46 8.74 -3.52
C ARG A 42 -10.15 7.98 -3.66
N ILE A 43 -10.09 7.06 -4.61
CA ILE A 43 -8.83 6.39 -4.98
C ILE A 43 -8.62 6.65 -6.46
N SER A 44 -7.57 7.38 -6.79
CA SER A 44 -7.15 7.61 -8.17
C SER A 44 -6.55 6.35 -8.80
N SER A 45 -6.44 6.32 -10.13
CA SER A 45 -5.75 5.24 -10.83
C SER A 45 -4.29 5.11 -10.43
N ALA A 46 -3.63 6.23 -10.11
CA ALA A 46 -2.24 6.24 -9.66
C ALA A 46 -2.11 5.61 -8.26
N GLU A 47 -3.00 5.93 -7.33
CA GLU A 47 -3.02 5.33 -5.99
C GLU A 47 -3.39 3.84 -6.04
N ALA A 48 -4.37 3.46 -6.87
CA ALA A 48 -4.72 2.05 -7.07
C ALA A 48 -3.53 1.24 -7.59
N ARG A 49 -2.79 1.78 -8.56
CA ARG A 49 -1.55 1.15 -9.06
C ARG A 49 -0.49 1.05 -7.97
N MET A 50 -0.27 2.11 -7.19
CA MET A 50 0.69 2.07 -6.09
C MET A 50 0.32 1.00 -5.04
N LEU A 51 -0.96 0.89 -4.67
CA LEU A 51 -1.42 -0.16 -3.76
C LEU A 51 -1.21 -1.56 -4.35
N GLU A 52 -1.38 -1.73 -5.66
CA GLU A 52 -1.08 -2.99 -6.33
C GLU A 52 0.42 -3.35 -6.22
N GLU A 53 1.32 -2.40 -6.48
CA GLU A 53 2.77 -2.62 -6.32
C GLU A 53 3.13 -2.94 -4.85
N ILE A 54 2.59 -2.19 -3.88
CA ILE A 54 2.83 -2.46 -2.45
C ILE A 54 2.34 -3.86 -2.07
N ARG A 55 1.15 -4.26 -2.53
CA ARG A 55 0.59 -5.60 -2.28
C ARG A 55 1.52 -6.69 -2.82
N HIS A 56 2.07 -6.49 -4.01
CA HIS A 56 2.99 -7.42 -4.65
C HIS A 56 4.33 -7.51 -3.92
N GLU A 57 4.95 -6.38 -3.60
CA GLU A 57 6.25 -6.32 -2.91
C GLU A 57 6.20 -6.86 -1.49
N LEU A 58 5.08 -6.62 -0.79
CA LEU A 58 4.83 -7.16 0.55
C LEU A 58 4.14 -8.53 0.52
N GLN A 59 4.05 -9.18 -0.65
CA GLN A 59 3.52 -10.53 -0.84
C GLN A 59 2.20 -10.82 -0.10
N VAL A 60 1.30 -9.82 -0.04
CA VAL A 60 0.04 -9.95 0.69
C VAL A 60 -0.92 -10.82 -0.11
N ASP A 61 -1.43 -11.88 0.52
CA ASP A 61 -2.38 -12.79 -0.11
C ASP A 61 -3.62 -12.05 -0.61
N ARG A 62 -4.19 -12.53 -1.72
CA ARG A 62 -5.33 -11.88 -2.38
C ARG A 62 -6.57 -11.79 -1.47
N LEU A 63 -6.85 -12.80 -0.65
CA LEU A 63 -7.99 -12.78 0.26
C LEU A 63 -7.77 -11.82 1.42
N HIS A 64 -6.55 -11.77 1.95
CA HIS A 64 -6.19 -10.85 3.02
C HIS A 64 -6.23 -9.40 2.54
N ALA A 65 -5.66 -9.12 1.36
CA ALA A 65 -5.73 -7.82 0.71
C ALA A 65 -7.18 -7.37 0.50
N ALA A 66 -8.03 -8.24 -0.06
CA ALA A 66 -9.44 -7.93 -0.27
C ALA A 66 -10.18 -7.59 1.04
N ALA A 67 -9.87 -8.30 2.14
CA ALA A 67 -10.44 -8.00 3.45
C ALA A 67 -9.97 -6.65 4.00
N ILE A 68 -8.68 -6.34 3.87
CA ILE A 68 -8.07 -5.07 4.27
C ILE A 68 -8.68 -3.90 3.48
N GLU A 69 -8.70 -3.97 2.16
CA GLU A 69 -9.26 -2.96 1.27
C GLU A 69 -10.75 -2.72 1.57
N ARG A 70 -11.50 -3.81 1.81
CA ARG A 70 -12.91 -3.71 2.20
C ARG A 70 -13.09 -3.00 3.53
N GLY A 71 -12.21 -3.25 4.49
CA GLY A 71 -12.18 -2.59 5.80
C GLY A 71 -11.85 -1.11 5.70
N ALA A 72 -10.82 -0.74 4.93
CA ALA A 72 -10.47 0.65 4.65
C ALA A 72 -11.66 1.36 4.00
N ARG A 73 -12.23 0.80 2.93
CA ARG A 73 -13.41 1.37 2.27
C ARG A 73 -14.57 1.59 3.24
N ALA A 74 -14.82 0.67 4.17
CA ALA A 74 -15.88 0.84 5.18
C ALA A 74 -15.65 2.05 6.09
N ARG A 75 -14.40 2.30 6.51
CA ARG A 75 -14.04 3.42 7.39
C ARG A 75 -14.18 4.77 6.71
N TYR A 76 -13.88 4.85 5.41
CA TYR A 76 -13.89 6.11 4.65
C TYR A 76 -15.14 6.30 3.78
N GLN A 77 -16.10 5.37 3.86
CA GLN A 77 -17.37 5.50 3.16
C GLN A 77 -18.16 6.69 3.71
N ARG A 78 -18.40 7.68 2.85
CA ARG A 78 -19.29 8.81 3.14
C ARG A 78 -20.71 8.48 2.65
N ALA A 79 -21.71 8.89 3.42
CA ALA A 79 -23.14 8.76 3.08
C ALA A 79 -23.57 9.77 2.01
#